data_AF-A0A9R1FPA9-F1
#
_entry.id   AF-A0A9R1FPA9-F1
#
_cell.length_a   1.000
_cell.length_b   1.000
_cell.length_c   1.000
_cell.angle_alpha   90.00
_cell.angle_beta   90.00
_cell.angle_gamma   90.00
#
_symmetry.space_group_name_H-M   'P 1'
#
loop_
_entity.id
_entity.type
_entity.pdbx_description
1 polymer ?
#
loop_
_entity_poly.entity_id
_entity_poly.type
_entity_poly.pdbx_seq_one_letter_code
_entity_poly.pdbx_strand_id
1 'polypeptide(L)'
;MAFVARAAILARDAAIDPRPVDAKKLSLIADMVAHAAAAAGYDAERLMKASYHLMGCEPEKTPDAADQIGIAAGMLAGGAQQDLLAQAALDLQRAASHFSQAAIKKSNADKVANAASLVRQAASRSPLDATYLSWVSDRVAYASARYLIHQEPESLREASQFLASSDPEKRQRAADAVSVAAAHVAQRAEDASTDAAIADKEALLLLAEAALELERTAKQFGEAAARDLKGRAWMLLLGWRNKGKEKEDESGGLNEHLLPVPSSSSSTGTAEHPQGPQRPPKDPDLGDYLGYPLFGSLTLLPYLGADGLTKGMSPDDRWWFHVLFSCFWGMVAFGALCKHSQYRVLIWYAWLADRIGMLAITALVVFYSCFIIAPEATTTVKFILGAAAAVHIGSSILEAVSFLLQRRRQ
;
A
#
# COMPACT_ATOMS: atom_id res chain seq x y z
N MET A 1 57.63 -15.52 -9.16
CA MET A 1 57.39 -15.57 -10.62
C MET A 1 56.34 -16.61 -11.02
N ALA A 2 56.51 -17.92 -10.75
CA ALA A 2 55.53 -18.95 -11.15
C ALA A 2 54.10 -18.70 -10.63
N PHE A 3 53.96 -18.15 -9.42
CA PHE A 3 52.67 -17.83 -8.82
C PHE A 3 51.94 -16.66 -9.52
N VAL A 4 52.67 -15.59 -9.88
CA VAL A 4 52.14 -14.43 -10.63
C VAL A 4 51.65 -14.86 -12.02
N ALA A 5 52.43 -15.69 -12.71
CA ALA A 5 52.06 -16.20 -14.03
C ALA A 5 50.77 -17.02 -13.99
N ARG A 6 50.58 -17.86 -12.96
CA ARG A 6 49.35 -18.63 -12.78
C ARG A 6 48.15 -17.75 -12.50
N ALA A 7 48.30 -16.74 -11.64
CA ALA A 7 47.24 -15.76 -11.37
C ALA A 7 46.85 -14.98 -12.63
N ALA A 8 47.83 -14.56 -13.44
CA ALA A 8 47.61 -13.86 -14.70
C ALA A 8 46.85 -14.72 -15.73
N ILE A 9 47.20 -16.00 -15.88
CA ILE A 9 46.49 -16.92 -16.78
C ILE A 9 45.02 -17.06 -16.35
N LEU A 10 44.76 -17.30 -15.07
CA LEU A 10 43.40 -17.48 -14.58
C LEU A 10 42.55 -16.20 -14.68
N ALA A 11 43.13 -15.03 -14.40
CA ALA A 11 42.45 -13.75 -14.57
C ALA A 11 42.13 -13.47 -16.04
N ARG A 12 43.07 -13.74 -16.93
CA ARG A 12 42.88 -13.60 -18.38
C ARG A 12 41.80 -14.55 -18.91
N ASP A 13 41.84 -15.82 -18.51
CA ASP A 13 40.84 -16.80 -18.91
C ASP A 13 39.44 -16.34 -18.45
N ALA A 14 39.32 -15.85 -17.21
CA ALA A 14 38.06 -15.31 -16.69
C ALA A 14 37.60 -14.02 -17.37
N ALA A 15 38.51 -13.21 -17.90
CA ALA A 15 38.19 -11.97 -18.61
C ALA A 15 37.71 -12.22 -20.05
N ILE A 16 38.25 -13.24 -20.70
CA ILE A 16 38.00 -13.55 -22.12
C ILE A 16 36.88 -14.59 -22.29
N ASP A 17 36.69 -15.50 -21.33
CA ASP A 17 35.66 -16.53 -21.42
C ASP A 17 34.27 -15.88 -21.54
N PRO A 18 33.51 -16.15 -22.63
CA PRO A 18 32.16 -15.64 -22.77
C PRO A 18 31.18 -16.25 -21.76
N ARG A 19 31.57 -17.32 -21.06
CA ARG A 19 30.76 -17.93 -20.00
C ARG A 19 30.89 -17.11 -18.71
N PRO A 20 29.77 -16.82 -18.03
CA PRO A 20 29.82 -16.12 -16.76
C PRO A 20 30.62 -16.94 -15.74
N VAL A 21 31.66 -16.32 -15.19
CA VAL A 21 32.44 -16.84 -14.07
C VAL A 21 31.50 -16.99 -12.87
N ASP A 22 31.62 -18.03 -12.06
CA ASP A 22 30.85 -18.13 -10.82
C ASP A 22 31.52 -17.32 -9.69
N ALA A 23 30.76 -16.98 -8.65
CA ALA A 23 31.26 -16.14 -7.55
C ALA A 23 32.48 -16.76 -6.85
N LYS A 24 32.51 -18.10 -6.75
CA LYS A 24 33.58 -18.85 -6.09
C LYS A 24 34.87 -18.79 -6.89
N LYS A 25 34.78 -18.95 -8.22
CA LYS A 25 35.90 -18.86 -9.15
C LYS A 25 36.41 -17.42 -9.22
N LEU A 26 35.54 -16.41 -9.26
CA LEU A 26 35.96 -15.01 -9.22
C LEU A 26 36.68 -14.66 -7.92
N SER A 27 36.14 -15.08 -6.77
CA SER A 27 36.79 -14.90 -5.46
C SER A 27 38.15 -15.59 -5.39
N LEU A 28 38.26 -16.83 -5.87
CA LEU A 28 39.54 -17.56 -5.91
C LEU A 28 40.58 -16.83 -6.76
N ILE A 29 40.20 -16.33 -7.94
CA ILE A 29 41.11 -15.59 -8.80
C ILE A 29 41.55 -14.28 -8.12
N ALA A 30 40.61 -13.56 -7.50
CA ALA A 30 40.91 -12.34 -6.75
C ALA A 30 41.88 -12.59 -5.59
N ASP A 31 41.68 -13.66 -4.84
CA ASP A 31 42.56 -14.08 -3.74
C ASP A 31 43.97 -14.43 -4.25
N MET A 32 44.07 -15.15 -5.37
CA MET A 32 45.35 -15.48 -6.00
C MET A 32 46.10 -14.25 -6.51
N VAL A 33 45.41 -13.30 -7.14
CA VAL A 33 46.00 -12.03 -7.57
C VAL A 33 46.46 -11.21 -6.37
N ALA A 34 45.68 -11.19 -5.28
CA ALA A 34 46.04 -10.48 -4.07
C ALA A 34 47.28 -11.06 -3.38
N HIS A 35 47.38 -12.40 -3.27
CA HIS A 35 48.57 -13.07 -2.73
C HIS A 35 49.80 -12.85 -3.62
N ALA A 36 49.62 -12.80 -4.95
CA ALA A 36 50.69 -12.52 -5.90
C ALA A 36 51.21 -11.08 -5.75
N ALA A 37 50.31 -10.12 -5.55
CA ALA A 37 50.63 -8.74 -5.28
C ALA A 37 51.36 -8.55 -3.94
N ALA A 38 50.85 -9.17 -2.87
CA ALA A 38 51.48 -9.11 -1.55
C ALA A 38 52.91 -9.70 -1.57
N ALA A 39 53.10 -10.84 -2.25
CA ALA A 39 54.42 -11.46 -2.43
C ALA A 39 55.39 -10.59 -3.24
N ALA A 40 54.87 -9.69 -4.08
CA ALA A 40 55.65 -8.72 -4.84
C ALA A 40 55.82 -7.36 -4.12
N GLY A 41 55.32 -7.23 -2.87
CA GLY A 41 55.49 -6.04 -2.03
C GLY A 41 54.43 -4.95 -2.23
N TYR A 42 53.32 -5.24 -2.93
CA TYR A 42 52.22 -4.30 -3.13
C TYR A 42 51.15 -4.45 -2.04
N ASP A 43 50.44 -3.36 -1.72
CA ASP A 43 49.27 -3.40 -0.85
C ASP A 43 48.11 -4.13 -1.55
N ALA A 44 47.79 -5.32 -1.03
CA ALA A 44 46.74 -6.19 -1.55
C ALA A 44 45.59 -6.40 -0.55
N GLU A 45 45.60 -5.72 0.59
CA GLU A 45 44.66 -5.97 1.70
C GLU A 45 43.21 -5.72 1.26
N ARG A 46 42.99 -4.67 0.46
CA ARG A 46 41.67 -4.34 -0.10
C ARG A 46 41.13 -5.43 -1.01
N LEU A 47 41.99 -6.01 -1.85
CA LEU A 47 41.58 -7.07 -2.78
C LEU A 47 41.28 -8.37 -2.04
N MET A 48 42.06 -8.71 -1.00
CA MET A 48 41.78 -9.85 -0.12
C MET A 48 40.44 -9.67 0.63
N LYS A 49 40.18 -8.48 1.18
CA LYS A 49 38.90 -8.21 1.85
C LYS A 49 37.72 -8.34 0.88
N ALA A 50 37.85 -7.81 -0.33
CA ALA A 50 36.80 -7.91 -1.36
C ALA A 50 36.55 -9.36 -1.80
N SER A 51 37.61 -10.18 -1.93
CA SER A 51 37.46 -11.60 -2.29
C SER A 51 36.71 -12.40 -1.22
N TYR A 52 37.02 -12.18 0.07
CA TYR A 52 36.29 -12.79 1.19
C TYR A 52 34.84 -12.30 1.26
N HIS A 53 34.60 -11.01 1.02
CA HIS A 53 33.25 -10.44 1.05
C HIS A 53 32.34 -11.09 0.00
N LEU A 54 32.84 -11.31 -1.22
CA LEU A 54 32.07 -11.97 -2.28
C LEU A 54 31.62 -13.39 -1.90
N MET A 55 32.43 -14.14 -1.15
CA MET A 55 32.09 -15.50 -0.71
C MET A 55 31.03 -15.55 0.40
N GLY A 56 30.92 -14.49 1.20
CA GLY A 56 29.98 -14.41 2.32
C GLY A 56 28.75 -13.56 2.04
N CYS A 57 28.66 -12.90 0.88
CA CYS A 57 27.57 -11.99 0.58
C CYS A 57 26.31 -12.72 0.10
N GLU A 58 25.15 -12.13 0.41
CA GLU A 58 23.86 -12.59 -0.10
C GLU A 58 23.80 -12.46 -1.63
N PRO A 59 23.06 -13.33 -2.35
CA PRO A 59 22.97 -13.30 -3.81
C PRO A 59 22.64 -11.91 -4.38
N GLU A 60 21.81 -11.13 -3.70
CA GLU A 60 21.40 -9.78 -4.12
C GLU A 60 22.55 -8.75 -4.06
N LYS A 61 23.55 -8.99 -3.19
CA LYS A 61 24.72 -8.12 -2.99
C LYS A 61 25.96 -8.61 -3.74
N THR A 62 25.85 -9.74 -4.44
CA THR A 62 26.96 -10.29 -5.24
C THR A 62 27.48 -9.35 -6.33
N PRO A 63 26.65 -8.51 -7.01
CA PRO A 63 27.16 -7.54 -7.98
C PRO A 63 28.02 -6.48 -7.31
N ASP A 64 27.54 -5.89 -6.20
CA ASP A 64 28.27 -4.85 -5.46
C ASP A 64 29.59 -5.39 -4.91
N ALA A 65 29.60 -6.63 -4.41
CA ALA A 65 30.82 -7.29 -3.92
C ALA A 65 31.82 -7.56 -5.06
N ALA A 66 31.35 -7.91 -6.26
CA ALA A 66 32.20 -8.05 -7.43
C ALA A 66 32.75 -6.70 -7.92
N ASP A 67 31.95 -5.63 -7.87
CA ASP A 67 32.42 -4.28 -8.21
C ASP A 67 33.54 -3.83 -7.25
N GLN A 68 33.46 -4.18 -5.96
CA GLN A 68 34.56 -3.92 -5.02
C GLN A 68 35.86 -4.66 -5.40
N ILE A 69 35.75 -5.91 -5.90
CA ILE A 69 36.91 -6.63 -6.46
C ILE A 69 37.46 -5.86 -7.67
N GLY A 70 36.59 -5.41 -8.58
CA GLY A 70 36.99 -4.63 -9.75
C GLY A 70 37.71 -3.32 -9.40
N ILE A 71 37.19 -2.58 -8.42
CA ILE A 71 37.81 -1.34 -7.94
C ILE A 71 39.17 -1.63 -7.30
N ALA A 72 39.26 -2.62 -6.41
CA ALA A 72 40.50 -2.99 -5.76
C ALA A 72 41.56 -3.48 -6.77
N ALA A 73 41.15 -4.25 -7.78
CA ALA A 73 42.02 -4.71 -8.85
C ALA A 73 42.50 -3.54 -9.74
N GLY A 74 41.62 -2.59 -10.07
CA GLY A 74 42.02 -1.38 -10.81
C GLY A 74 43.02 -0.51 -10.05
N MET A 75 42.84 -0.36 -8.73
CA MET A 75 43.83 0.32 -7.87
C MET A 75 45.18 -0.39 -7.86
N LEU A 76 45.17 -1.73 -7.75
CA LEU A 76 46.38 -2.54 -7.77
C LEU A 76 47.11 -2.43 -9.12
N ALA A 77 46.37 -2.43 -10.23
CA ALA A 77 46.94 -2.24 -11.57
C ALA A 77 47.64 -0.89 -11.72
N GLY A 78 47.06 0.19 -11.18
CA GLY A 78 47.66 1.52 -11.22
C GLY A 78 48.91 1.69 -10.36
N GLY A 79 49.09 0.85 -9.32
CA GLY A 79 50.25 0.87 -8.44
C GLY A 79 51.37 -0.10 -8.84
N ALA A 80 51.09 -1.08 -9.70
CA ALA A 80 52.04 -2.13 -10.07
C ALA A 80 53.05 -1.66 -11.13
N GLN A 81 54.35 -1.78 -10.83
CA GLN A 81 55.44 -1.53 -11.80
C GLN A 81 55.78 -2.78 -12.64
N GLN A 82 55.28 -3.95 -12.26
CA GLN A 82 55.48 -5.20 -13.00
C GLN A 82 54.36 -5.42 -14.03
N ASP A 83 54.72 -5.48 -15.31
CA ASP A 83 53.78 -5.61 -16.44
C ASP A 83 52.82 -6.80 -16.28
N LEU A 84 53.30 -7.95 -15.80
CA LEU A 84 52.47 -9.15 -15.64
C LEU A 84 51.45 -9.04 -14.50
N LEU A 85 51.80 -8.38 -13.39
CA LEU A 85 50.89 -8.20 -12.26
C LEU A 85 49.85 -7.13 -12.57
N ALA A 86 50.28 -6.02 -13.19
CA ALA A 86 49.37 -4.97 -13.67
C ALA A 86 48.35 -5.54 -14.65
N GLN A 87 48.80 -6.36 -15.62
CA GLN A 87 47.93 -7.01 -16.58
C GLN A 87 46.95 -7.99 -15.92
N ALA A 88 47.42 -8.81 -14.97
CA ALA A 88 46.55 -9.72 -14.22
C ALA A 88 45.46 -8.98 -13.44
N ALA A 89 45.79 -7.83 -12.85
CA ALA A 89 44.84 -7.00 -12.12
C ALA A 89 43.81 -6.33 -13.05
N LEU A 90 44.22 -5.87 -14.24
CA LEU A 90 43.30 -5.36 -15.26
C LEU A 90 42.34 -6.44 -15.80
N ASP A 91 42.86 -7.64 -16.04
CA ASP A 91 42.03 -8.75 -16.50
C ASP A 91 41.04 -9.20 -15.40
N LEU A 92 41.47 -9.20 -14.14
CA LEU A 92 40.57 -9.41 -13.00
C LEU A 92 39.49 -8.33 -12.90
N GLN A 93 39.84 -7.06 -13.13
CA GLN A 93 38.87 -5.97 -13.15
C GLN A 93 37.81 -6.18 -14.24
N ARG A 94 38.20 -6.61 -15.44
CA ARG A 94 37.27 -6.95 -16.52
C ARG A 94 36.39 -8.14 -16.15
N ALA A 95 36.97 -9.21 -15.61
CA ALA A 95 36.24 -10.39 -15.17
C ALA A 95 35.19 -10.05 -14.10
N ALA A 96 35.55 -9.18 -13.14
CA ALA A 96 34.63 -8.71 -12.11
C ALA A 96 33.47 -7.88 -12.68
N SER A 97 33.74 -7.01 -13.66
CA SER A 97 32.70 -6.25 -14.37
C SER A 97 31.75 -7.16 -15.14
N HIS A 98 32.28 -8.14 -15.89
CA HIS A 98 31.45 -9.12 -16.61
C HIS A 98 30.58 -9.94 -15.64
N PHE A 99 31.15 -10.36 -14.51
CA PHE A 99 30.42 -11.06 -13.46
C PHE A 99 29.28 -10.20 -12.89
N SER A 100 29.57 -8.96 -12.51
CA SER A 100 28.59 -8.04 -11.93
C SER A 100 27.40 -7.83 -12.88
N GLN A 101 27.69 -7.58 -14.17
CA GLN A 101 26.66 -7.47 -15.20
C GLN A 101 25.84 -8.75 -15.35
N ALA A 102 26.48 -9.92 -15.40
CA ALA A 102 25.78 -11.20 -15.51
C ALA A 102 24.90 -11.50 -14.28
N ALA A 103 25.38 -11.17 -13.08
CA ALA A 103 24.65 -11.34 -11.83
C ALA A 103 23.42 -10.41 -11.77
N ILE A 104 23.56 -9.14 -12.20
CA ILE A 104 22.43 -8.20 -12.32
C ILE A 104 21.38 -8.72 -13.30
N LYS A 105 21.81 -9.17 -14.49
CA LYS A 105 20.91 -9.74 -15.50
C LYS A 105 20.14 -10.94 -14.95
N LYS A 106 20.83 -11.87 -14.31
CA LYS A 106 20.20 -13.05 -13.68
C LYS A 106 19.20 -12.66 -12.59
N SER A 107 19.59 -11.76 -11.67
CA SER A 107 18.69 -11.29 -10.60
C SER A 107 17.44 -10.62 -11.16
N ASN A 108 17.57 -9.83 -12.22
CA ASN A 108 16.42 -9.23 -12.89
C ASN A 108 15.53 -10.30 -13.54
N ALA A 109 16.11 -11.30 -14.22
CA ALA A 109 15.35 -12.39 -14.83
C ALA A 109 14.57 -13.19 -13.79
N ASP A 110 15.18 -13.48 -12.63
CA ASP A 110 14.52 -14.15 -11.51
C ASP A 110 13.33 -13.34 -10.97
N LYS A 111 13.44 -12.00 -10.91
CA LYS A 111 12.33 -11.12 -10.52
C LYS A 111 11.18 -11.17 -11.52
N VAL A 112 11.47 -11.20 -12.82
CA VAL A 112 10.45 -11.37 -13.86
C VAL A 112 9.77 -12.73 -13.74
N ALA A 113 10.54 -13.80 -13.57
CA ALA A 113 9.99 -15.15 -13.40
C ALA A 113 9.08 -15.26 -12.16
N ASN A 114 9.48 -14.63 -11.05
CA ASN A 114 8.65 -14.53 -9.85
C ASN A 114 7.35 -13.76 -10.13
N ALA A 115 7.45 -12.56 -10.73
CA ALA A 115 6.27 -11.77 -11.09
C ALA A 115 5.30 -12.56 -12.00
N ALA A 116 5.82 -13.25 -13.02
CA ALA A 116 5.03 -14.11 -13.90
C ALA A 116 4.32 -15.24 -13.14
N SER A 117 5.01 -15.90 -12.21
CA SER A 117 4.40 -16.93 -11.36
C SER A 117 3.24 -16.37 -10.53
N LEU A 118 3.44 -15.20 -9.91
CA LEU A 118 2.42 -14.54 -9.09
C LEU A 118 1.19 -14.12 -9.91
N VAL A 119 1.39 -13.65 -11.15
CA VAL A 119 0.29 -13.35 -12.06
C VAL A 119 -0.51 -14.60 -12.41
N ARG A 120 0.15 -15.72 -12.75
CA ARG A 120 -0.54 -17.00 -13.01
C ARG A 120 -1.32 -17.50 -11.79
N GLN A 121 -0.77 -17.31 -10.59
CA GLN A 121 -1.46 -17.61 -9.34
C GLN A 121 -2.68 -16.69 -9.14
N ALA A 122 -2.59 -15.41 -9.49
CA ALA A 122 -3.74 -14.50 -9.44
C ALA A 122 -4.83 -14.89 -10.44
N ALA A 123 -4.46 -15.23 -11.69
CA ALA A 123 -5.38 -15.64 -12.74
C ALA A 123 -6.18 -16.91 -12.38
N SER A 124 -5.56 -17.84 -11.64
CA SER A 124 -6.20 -19.08 -11.19
C SER A 124 -6.96 -18.94 -9.86
N ARG A 125 -6.88 -17.80 -9.19
CA ARG A 125 -7.47 -17.60 -7.87
C ARG A 125 -8.93 -17.14 -7.99
N SER A 126 -9.82 -17.85 -7.29
CA SER A 126 -11.23 -17.45 -7.15
C SER A 126 -11.71 -17.69 -5.70
N PRO A 127 -12.20 -16.67 -4.98
CA PRO A 127 -12.31 -15.27 -5.40
C PRO A 127 -10.95 -14.55 -5.36
N LEU A 128 -10.73 -13.66 -6.33
CA LEU A 128 -9.60 -12.75 -6.37
C LEU A 128 -9.93 -11.48 -5.56
N ASP A 129 -9.02 -11.04 -4.69
CA ASP A 129 -9.15 -9.82 -3.90
C ASP A 129 -8.38 -8.64 -4.51
N ALA A 130 -8.90 -7.42 -4.32
CA ALA A 130 -8.29 -6.18 -4.81
C ALA A 130 -6.89 -5.96 -4.23
N THR A 131 -6.68 -6.28 -2.95
CA THR A 131 -5.38 -6.12 -2.28
C THR A 131 -4.33 -7.06 -2.89
N TYR A 132 -4.73 -8.31 -3.14
CA TYR A 132 -3.84 -9.29 -3.75
C TYR A 132 -3.52 -8.92 -5.20
N LEU A 133 -4.51 -8.52 -5.99
CA LEU A 133 -4.29 -8.07 -7.37
C LEU A 133 -3.37 -6.83 -7.41
N SER A 134 -3.59 -5.85 -6.53
CA SER A 134 -2.71 -4.69 -6.39
C SER A 134 -1.27 -5.09 -6.07
N TRP A 135 -1.06 -6.00 -5.11
CA TRP A 135 0.27 -6.48 -4.76
C TRP A 135 0.96 -7.20 -5.93
N VAL A 136 0.23 -8.02 -6.68
CA VAL A 136 0.77 -8.68 -7.89
C VAL A 136 1.12 -7.64 -8.96
N SER A 137 0.27 -6.64 -9.18
CA SER A 137 0.56 -5.55 -10.11
C SER A 137 1.81 -4.75 -9.73
N ASP A 138 2.02 -4.50 -8.43
CA ASP A 138 3.24 -3.84 -7.93
C ASP A 138 4.50 -4.69 -8.19
N ARG A 139 4.41 -6.03 -8.10
CA ARG A 139 5.52 -6.92 -8.46
C ARG A 139 5.86 -6.88 -9.94
N VAL A 140 4.86 -6.81 -10.81
CA VAL A 140 5.07 -6.63 -12.26
C VAL A 140 5.68 -5.25 -12.55
N ALA A 141 5.20 -4.20 -11.89
CA ALA A 141 5.78 -2.86 -12.02
C ALA A 141 7.24 -2.80 -11.54
N TYR A 142 7.56 -3.49 -10.45
CA TYR A 142 8.93 -3.58 -9.94
C TYR A 142 9.86 -4.35 -10.89
N ALA A 143 9.39 -5.46 -11.45
CA ALA A 143 10.15 -6.24 -12.42
C ALA A 143 10.37 -5.44 -13.73
N SER A 144 9.34 -4.74 -14.21
CA SER A 144 9.43 -3.91 -15.42
C SER A 144 10.38 -2.73 -15.24
N ALA A 145 10.35 -2.06 -14.08
CA ALA A 145 11.26 -0.95 -13.76
C ALA A 145 12.75 -1.33 -13.85
N ARG A 146 13.08 -2.60 -13.58
CA ARG A 146 14.46 -3.10 -13.61
C ARG A 146 14.93 -3.51 -15.00
N TYR A 147 14.01 -3.88 -15.90
CA TYR A 147 14.32 -4.32 -17.26
C TYR A 147 14.18 -3.23 -18.31
N LEU A 148 13.20 -2.33 -18.16
CA LEU A 148 12.85 -1.32 -19.15
C LEU A 148 13.43 0.05 -18.75
N ILE A 149 14.75 0.15 -18.61
CA ILE A 149 15.55 1.21 -17.95
C ILE A 149 15.16 2.70 -18.23
N HIS A 150 14.25 3.01 -19.15
CA HIS A 150 13.78 4.37 -19.39
C HIS A 150 12.24 4.50 -19.46
N GLN A 151 11.70 5.28 -18.52
CA GLN A 151 10.35 5.86 -18.43
C GLN A 151 9.16 4.92 -18.09
N GLU A 152 8.49 5.28 -16.99
CA GLU A 152 7.11 4.95 -16.58
C GLU A 152 6.67 3.50 -16.26
N PRO A 153 7.35 2.75 -15.38
CA PRO A 153 6.67 1.75 -14.55
C PRO A 153 5.75 2.40 -13.49
N GLU A 154 5.81 3.73 -13.33
CA GLU A 154 5.03 4.48 -12.36
C GLU A 154 3.53 4.38 -12.63
N SER A 155 3.08 4.34 -13.89
CA SER A 155 1.66 4.24 -14.22
C SER A 155 1.03 2.94 -13.68
N LEU A 156 1.72 1.80 -13.81
CA LEU A 156 1.24 0.53 -13.27
C LEU A 156 1.30 0.51 -11.74
N ARG A 157 2.32 1.15 -11.15
CA ARG A 157 2.46 1.28 -9.68
C ARG A 157 1.40 2.21 -9.08
N GLU A 158 1.09 3.31 -9.75
CA GLU A 158 0.03 4.24 -9.33
C GLU A 158 -1.34 3.58 -9.49
N ALA A 159 -1.57 2.88 -10.61
CA ALA A 159 -2.79 2.11 -10.82
C ALA A 159 -2.96 1.01 -9.78
N SER A 160 -1.87 0.32 -9.38
CA SER A 160 -1.93 -0.70 -8.33
C SER A 160 -2.26 -0.09 -6.96
N GLN A 161 -1.69 1.06 -6.61
CA GLN A 161 -2.02 1.79 -5.38
C GLN A 161 -3.45 2.32 -5.39
N PHE A 162 -3.91 2.81 -6.54
CA PHE A 162 -5.30 3.23 -6.72
C PHE A 162 -6.26 2.04 -6.57
N LEU A 163 -5.92 0.85 -7.07
CA LEU A 163 -6.70 -0.36 -6.86
C LEU A 163 -6.75 -0.78 -5.39
N ALA A 164 -5.63 -0.72 -4.66
CA ALA A 164 -5.57 -1.05 -3.24
C ALA A 164 -6.49 -0.16 -2.40
N SER A 165 -6.52 1.14 -2.75
CA SER A 165 -7.29 2.16 -2.05
C SER A 165 -8.71 2.35 -2.57
N SER A 166 -9.11 1.58 -3.59
CA SER A 166 -10.40 1.78 -4.25
C SER A 166 -11.57 1.23 -3.43
N ASP A 167 -12.55 2.12 -3.20
CA ASP A 167 -13.89 1.72 -2.72
C ASP A 167 -14.54 0.73 -3.70
N PRO A 168 -15.45 -0.15 -3.24
CA PRO A 168 -16.13 -1.13 -4.11
C PRO A 168 -16.67 -0.53 -5.41
N GLU A 169 -17.27 0.67 -5.34
CA GLU A 169 -17.82 1.42 -6.49
C GLU A 169 -16.78 1.87 -7.52
N LYS A 170 -15.52 2.03 -7.10
CA LYS A 170 -14.40 2.48 -7.93
C LYS A 170 -13.49 1.33 -8.37
N ARG A 171 -13.66 0.13 -7.82
CA ARG A 171 -12.82 -1.04 -8.13
C ARG A 171 -12.78 -1.38 -9.61
N GLN A 172 -13.89 -1.23 -10.33
CA GLN A 172 -13.92 -1.42 -11.78
C GLN A 172 -12.96 -0.45 -12.47
N ARG A 173 -13.09 0.85 -12.21
CA ARG A 173 -12.22 1.87 -12.82
C ARG A 173 -10.76 1.69 -12.44
N ALA A 174 -10.49 1.29 -11.20
CA ALA A 174 -9.12 1.05 -10.75
C ALA A 174 -8.52 -0.20 -11.41
N ALA A 175 -9.31 -1.25 -11.61
CA ALA A 175 -8.91 -2.43 -12.36
C ALA A 175 -8.69 -2.14 -13.86
N ASP A 176 -9.53 -1.27 -14.44
CA ASP A 176 -9.35 -0.79 -15.82
C ASP A 176 -8.02 -0.02 -15.97
N ALA A 177 -7.68 0.83 -14.99
CA ALA A 177 -6.39 1.54 -14.97
C ALA A 177 -5.20 0.56 -14.89
N VAL A 178 -5.28 -0.46 -14.02
CA VAL A 178 -4.26 -1.53 -13.94
C VAL A 178 -4.15 -2.28 -15.26
N SER A 179 -5.28 -2.60 -15.89
CA SER A 179 -5.32 -3.27 -17.19
C SER A 179 -4.63 -2.44 -18.27
N VAL A 180 -4.96 -1.14 -18.40
CA VAL A 180 -4.33 -0.26 -19.39
C VAL A 180 -2.83 -0.15 -19.15
N ALA A 181 -2.41 0.08 -17.91
CA ALA A 181 -0.99 0.18 -17.57
C ALA A 181 -0.24 -1.14 -17.82
N ALA A 182 -0.85 -2.28 -17.53
CA ALA A 182 -0.27 -3.60 -17.82
C ALA A 182 -0.10 -3.83 -19.33
N ALA A 183 -1.08 -3.43 -20.15
CA ALA A 183 -0.98 -3.50 -21.61
C ALA A 183 0.20 -2.66 -22.14
N HIS A 184 0.41 -1.46 -21.59
CA HIS A 184 1.58 -0.63 -21.93
C HIS A 184 2.91 -1.29 -21.56
N VAL A 185 2.98 -1.94 -20.39
CA VAL A 185 4.18 -2.69 -19.98
C VAL A 185 4.43 -3.87 -20.93
N ALA A 186 3.37 -4.59 -21.34
CA ALA A 186 3.49 -5.68 -22.29
C ALA A 186 4.06 -5.21 -23.64
N GLN A 187 3.46 -4.17 -24.22
CA GLN A 187 3.90 -3.63 -25.51
C GLN A 187 5.36 -3.18 -25.47
N ARG A 188 5.77 -2.46 -24.42
CA ARG A 188 7.17 -2.04 -24.29
C ARG A 188 8.14 -3.20 -24.07
N ALA A 189 7.73 -4.23 -23.36
CA ALA A 189 8.55 -5.43 -23.19
C ALA A 189 8.72 -6.17 -24.52
N GLU A 190 7.69 -6.22 -25.36
CA GLU A 190 7.79 -6.74 -26.74
C GLU A 190 8.73 -5.90 -27.60
N ASP A 191 8.56 -4.57 -27.61
CA ASP A 191 9.43 -3.64 -28.37
C ASP A 191 10.89 -3.75 -27.91
N ALA A 192 11.15 -3.84 -26.60
CA ALA A 192 12.49 -4.04 -26.08
C ALA A 192 13.08 -5.42 -26.47
N SER A 193 12.22 -6.43 -26.61
CA SER A 193 12.65 -7.80 -26.95
C SER A 193 13.14 -7.94 -28.39
N THR A 194 12.73 -7.05 -29.30
CA THR A 194 13.21 -7.07 -30.70
C THR A 194 14.65 -6.61 -30.82
N ASP A 195 15.05 -5.70 -29.95
CA ASP A 195 16.38 -5.04 -29.98
C ASP A 195 17.37 -5.66 -28.98
N ALA A 196 16.90 -6.56 -28.11
CA ALA A 196 17.69 -7.19 -27.06
C ALA A 196 18.55 -8.36 -27.55
N ALA A 197 19.69 -8.56 -26.88
CA ALA A 197 20.45 -9.80 -27.00
C ALA A 197 19.61 -11.02 -26.55
N ILE A 198 19.89 -12.21 -27.10
CA ILE A 198 19.09 -13.44 -26.91
C ILE A 198 18.77 -13.71 -25.42
N ALA A 199 19.74 -13.55 -24.52
CA ALA A 199 19.56 -13.82 -23.09
C ALA A 199 18.60 -12.83 -22.40
N ASP A 200 18.56 -11.57 -22.84
CA ASP A 200 17.66 -10.56 -22.27
C ASP A 200 16.27 -10.65 -22.93
N LYS A 201 16.22 -11.14 -24.17
CA LYS A 201 14.98 -11.36 -24.93
C LYS A 201 14.03 -12.33 -24.23
N GLU A 202 14.51 -13.45 -23.69
CA GLU A 202 13.65 -14.42 -23.01
C GLU A 202 12.95 -13.81 -21.78
N ALA A 203 13.68 -13.05 -20.97
CA ALA A 203 13.13 -12.37 -19.81
C ALA A 203 12.13 -11.28 -20.22
N LEU A 204 12.41 -10.52 -21.29
CA LEU A 204 11.49 -9.51 -21.79
C LEU A 204 10.20 -10.11 -22.36
N LEU A 205 10.28 -11.23 -23.09
CA LEU A 205 9.10 -11.95 -23.57
C LEU A 205 8.27 -12.51 -22.41
N LEU A 206 8.91 -13.06 -21.38
CA LEU A 206 8.21 -13.53 -20.18
C LEU A 206 7.54 -12.37 -19.42
N LEU A 207 8.18 -11.21 -19.36
CA LEU A 207 7.59 -10.00 -18.78
C LEU A 207 6.37 -9.54 -19.59
N ALA A 208 6.46 -9.56 -20.93
CA ALA A 208 5.35 -9.21 -21.81
C ALA A 208 4.15 -10.15 -21.59
N GLU A 209 4.40 -11.46 -21.57
CA GLU A 209 3.38 -12.47 -21.30
C GLU A 209 2.73 -12.27 -19.93
N ALA A 210 3.54 -12.05 -18.89
CA ALA A 210 3.05 -11.78 -17.53
C ALA A 210 2.20 -10.50 -17.46
N ALA A 211 2.58 -9.45 -18.18
CA ALA A 211 1.85 -8.20 -18.22
C ALA A 211 0.51 -8.35 -18.97
N LEU A 212 0.47 -9.09 -20.09
CA LEU A 212 -0.79 -9.41 -20.78
C LEU A 212 -1.72 -10.27 -19.93
N GLU A 213 -1.18 -11.23 -19.18
CA GLU A 213 -2.00 -12.06 -18.29
C GLU A 213 -2.52 -11.25 -17.10
N LEU A 214 -1.73 -10.31 -16.57
CA LEU A 214 -2.18 -9.35 -15.57
C LEU A 214 -3.29 -8.45 -16.12
N GLU A 215 -3.17 -7.97 -17.36
CA GLU A 215 -4.20 -7.19 -18.04
C GLU A 215 -5.53 -7.96 -18.07
N ARG A 216 -5.52 -9.21 -18.56
CA ARG A 216 -6.72 -10.06 -18.63
C ARG A 216 -7.32 -10.29 -17.25
N THR A 217 -6.47 -10.61 -16.27
CA THR A 217 -6.89 -10.83 -14.88
C THR A 217 -7.54 -9.59 -14.28
N ALA A 218 -6.97 -8.41 -14.52
CA ALA A 218 -7.51 -7.15 -14.05
C ALA A 218 -8.86 -6.81 -14.71
N LYS A 219 -9.01 -7.03 -16.03
CA LYS A 219 -10.31 -6.85 -16.71
C LYS A 219 -11.38 -7.77 -16.14
N GLN A 220 -11.07 -9.06 -15.97
CA GLN A 220 -12.01 -10.03 -15.40
C GLN A 220 -12.43 -9.64 -13.97
N PHE A 221 -11.48 -9.18 -13.16
CA PHE A 221 -11.75 -8.67 -11.82
C PHE A 221 -12.66 -7.43 -11.86
N GLY A 222 -12.38 -6.46 -12.73
CA GLY A 222 -13.19 -5.25 -12.92
C GLY A 222 -14.63 -5.56 -13.34
N GLU A 223 -14.82 -6.49 -14.28
CA GLU A 223 -16.14 -6.94 -14.72
C GLU A 223 -16.91 -7.67 -13.61
N ALA A 224 -16.23 -8.51 -12.82
CA ALA A 224 -16.83 -9.18 -11.69
C ALA A 224 -17.27 -8.18 -10.61
N ALA A 225 -16.43 -7.18 -10.31
CA ALA A 225 -16.77 -6.09 -9.38
C ALA A 225 -17.97 -5.27 -9.87
N ALA A 226 -18.04 -4.99 -11.18
CA ALA A 226 -19.17 -4.29 -11.79
C ALA A 226 -20.49 -5.08 -11.69
N ARG A 227 -20.42 -6.40 -11.88
CA ARG A 227 -21.58 -7.30 -11.74
C ARG A 227 -22.08 -7.37 -10.31
N ASP A 228 -21.18 -7.45 -9.32
CA ASP A 228 -21.54 -7.46 -7.90
C ASP A 228 -22.24 -6.15 -7.49
N LEU A 229 -21.72 -4.99 -7.90
CA LEU A 229 -22.37 -3.69 -7.68
C LEU A 229 -23.78 -3.62 -8.28
N LYS A 230 -23.94 -4.05 -9.54
CA LYS A 230 -25.26 -4.08 -10.21
C LYS A 230 -26.22 -5.02 -9.48
N GLY A 231 -25.74 -6.19 -9.04
CA GLY A 231 -26.52 -7.16 -8.27
C GLY A 231 -26.99 -6.61 -6.92
N ARG A 232 -26.11 -5.93 -6.18
CA ARG A 232 -26.46 -5.27 -4.91
C ARG A 232 -27.45 -4.13 -5.12
N ALA A 233 -27.26 -3.29 -6.15
CA ALA A 233 -28.19 -2.22 -6.49
C ALA A 233 -29.58 -2.78 -6.85
N TRP A 234 -29.63 -3.87 -7.62
CA TRP A 234 -30.87 -4.58 -7.93
C TRP A 234 -31.54 -5.19 -6.70
N MET A 235 -30.77 -5.79 -5.78
CA MET A 235 -31.31 -6.32 -4.52
C MET A 235 -31.86 -5.22 -3.61
N LEU A 236 -31.22 -4.05 -3.55
CA LEU A 236 -31.72 -2.90 -2.81
C LEU A 236 -33.01 -2.34 -3.44
N LEU A 237 -33.09 -2.26 -4.77
CA LEU A 237 -34.30 -1.86 -5.51
C LEU A 237 -35.46 -2.85 -5.32
N LEU A 238 -35.20 -4.16 -5.37
CA LEU A 238 -36.22 -5.19 -5.13
C LEU A 238 -36.68 -5.22 -3.67
N GLY A 239 -35.76 -5.03 -2.71
CA GLY A 239 -36.09 -4.93 -1.30
C GLY A 239 -36.95 -3.70 -0.96
N TRP A 240 -36.74 -2.58 -1.66
CA TRP A 240 -37.59 -1.39 -1.55
C TRP A 240 -38.96 -1.59 -2.21
N ARG A 241 -39.01 -2.26 -3.36
CA ARG A 241 -40.27 -2.55 -4.07
C ARG A 241 -41.17 -3.54 -3.31
N ASN A 242 -40.60 -4.47 -2.54
CA ASN A 242 -41.38 -5.37 -1.69
C ASN A 242 -41.83 -4.71 -0.37
N LYS A 243 -41.07 -3.74 0.17
CA LYS A 243 -41.49 -2.96 1.34
C LYS A 243 -42.63 -1.97 1.08
N GLY A 244 -42.87 -1.61 -0.19
CA GLY A 244 -44.01 -0.78 -0.59
C GLY A 244 -45.34 -1.53 -0.65
N LYS A 245 -45.32 -2.87 -0.73
CA LYS A 245 -46.54 -3.69 -0.87
C LYS A 245 -47.11 -4.22 0.44
N GLU A 246 -46.35 -4.18 1.53
CA GLU A 246 -46.85 -4.56 2.87
C GLU A 246 -47.57 -3.41 3.61
N LYS A 247 -47.68 -2.22 3.00
CA LYS A 247 -48.40 -1.07 3.58
C LYS A 247 -49.63 -0.63 2.80
N GLU A 248 -49.98 -1.29 1.70
CA GLU A 248 -51.18 -0.95 0.91
C GLU A 248 -52.45 -1.73 1.29
N ASP A 249 -52.37 -2.74 2.18
CA ASP A 249 -53.56 -3.47 2.67
C ASP A 249 -54.14 -2.93 4.00
N GLU A 250 -53.61 -1.84 4.55
CA GLU A 250 -54.13 -1.19 5.77
C GLU A 250 -54.26 0.33 5.63
N SER A 251 -54.92 0.82 4.57
CA SER A 251 -55.67 2.09 4.67
C SER A 251 -56.54 2.29 3.44
N GLY A 252 -57.84 2.16 3.64
CA GLY A 252 -58.83 2.58 2.66
C GLY A 252 -58.88 4.11 2.50
N GLY A 253 -58.99 4.53 1.24
CA GLY A 253 -59.82 5.65 0.79
C GLY A 253 -59.38 7.08 1.12
N LEU A 254 -58.94 7.84 0.11
CA LEU A 254 -59.73 8.89 -0.56
C LEU A 254 -58.83 9.86 -1.36
N ASN A 255 -59.26 10.10 -2.60
CA ASN A 255 -58.99 11.26 -3.48
C ASN A 255 -57.55 11.42 -4.03
N GLU A 256 -57.32 11.16 -5.32
CA GLU A 256 -57.66 11.96 -6.52
C GLU A 256 -56.61 13.03 -6.89
N HIS A 257 -56.10 12.86 -8.12
CA HIS A 257 -55.80 13.90 -9.10
C HIS A 257 -54.54 14.78 -8.97
N LEU A 258 -53.47 14.44 -9.73
CA LEU A 258 -53.08 15.07 -11.02
C LEU A 258 -51.61 14.82 -11.38
N LEU A 259 -51.38 14.29 -12.58
CA LEU A 259 -50.18 14.50 -13.40
C LEU A 259 -50.62 15.36 -14.61
N PRO A 260 -49.78 16.23 -15.22
CA PRO A 260 -48.59 15.76 -15.96
C PRO A 260 -47.34 16.68 -15.98
N VAL A 261 -46.25 16.02 -16.40
CA VAL A 261 -44.88 16.39 -16.84
C VAL A 261 -44.89 17.39 -18.04
N PRO A 262 -43.77 17.89 -18.64
CA PRO A 262 -42.49 18.54 -18.23
C PRO A 262 -42.34 19.98 -18.84
N SER A 263 -41.19 20.68 -18.66
CA SER A 263 -40.36 21.33 -19.72
C SER A 263 -39.30 22.35 -19.23
N SER A 264 -38.02 22.03 -19.52
CA SER A 264 -36.90 22.84 -20.08
C SER A 264 -36.69 24.35 -19.80
N SER A 265 -35.43 24.71 -19.43
CA SER A 265 -34.49 25.65 -20.12
C SER A 265 -33.37 26.11 -19.13
N SER A 266 -32.11 25.69 -19.30
CA SER A 266 -30.99 26.37 -20.02
C SER A 266 -30.68 27.81 -19.58
N SER A 267 -29.52 28.01 -18.93
CA SER A 267 -28.62 29.12 -19.28
C SER A 267 -27.16 28.79 -18.97
N THR A 268 -26.37 29.03 -20.00
CA THR A 268 -24.92 28.95 -20.14
C THR A 268 -24.29 30.20 -19.52
N GLY A 269 -23.15 30.07 -18.85
CA GLY A 269 -22.39 31.20 -18.28
C GLY A 269 -20.92 30.84 -18.09
N THR A 270 -20.19 30.99 -19.20
CA THR A 270 -18.77 31.30 -19.42
C THR A 270 -17.76 31.24 -18.26
N ALA A 271 -16.61 30.64 -18.60
CA ALA A 271 -15.38 30.53 -17.81
C ALA A 271 -14.65 31.86 -17.58
N GLU A 272 -14.06 32.02 -16.39
CA GLU A 272 -12.82 32.77 -16.18
C GLU A 272 -11.94 32.06 -15.13
N HIS A 273 -10.70 31.76 -15.52
CA HIS A 273 -9.51 31.45 -14.72
C HIS A 273 -8.51 32.59 -15.03
N PRO A 274 -7.48 32.96 -14.22
CA PRO A 274 -6.82 32.22 -13.15
C PRO A 274 -6.45 33.05 -11.89
N GLN A 275 -6.16 32.41 -10.74
CA GLN A 275 -5.11 32.87 -9.80
C GLN A 275 -4.87 31.89 -8.62
N GLY A 276 -3.66 31.32 -8.57
CA GLY A 276 -2.90 30.95 -7.35
C GLY A 276 -3.29 29.66 -6.59
N PRO A 277 -2.39 28.67 -6.42
CA PRO A 277 -2.60 27.58 -5.47
C PRO A 277 -2.32 28.10 -4.04
N GLN A 278 -3.31 28.69 -3.38
CA GLN A 278 -3.31 28.79 -1.92
C GLN A 278 -3.56 27.39 -1.35
N ARG A 279 -2.60 26.90 -0.55
CA ARG A 279 -2.77 25.69 0.27
C ARG A 279 -4.06 25.79 1.08
N PRO A 280 -4.98 24.81 1.01
CA PRO A 280 -6.09 24.76 1.95
C PRO A 280 -5.53 24.55 3.38
N PRO A 281 -6.21 25.10 4.40
CA PRO A 281 -5.83 24.93 5.79
C PRO A 281 -5.80 23.45 6.15
N LYS A 282 -4.77 23.03 6.89
CA LYS A 282 -4.66 21.68 7.46
C LYS A 282 -5.91 21.43 8.31
N ASP A 283 -6.80 20.53 7.87
CA ASP A 283 -7.89 20.05 8.69
C ASP A 283 -7.31 19.54 10.03
N PRO A 284 -7.90 19.90 11.19
CA PRO A 284 -7.45 19.40 12.47
C PRO A 284 -7.48 17.86 12.45
N ASP A 285 -6.38 17.24 12.87
CA ASP A 285 -6.22 15.79 12.85
C ASP A 285 -7.31 15.18 13.74
N LEU A 286 -8.29 14.53 13.10
CA LEU A 286 -9.42 13.86 13.75
C LEU A 286 -8.97 12.84 14.81
N GLY A 287 -7.68 12.46 14.80
CA GLY A 287 -7.04 11.60 15.79
C GLY A 287 -6.90 12.18 17.18
N ASP A 288 -6.74 13.49 17.28
CA ASP A 288 -6.60 14.13 18.58
C ASP A 288 -7.92 14.02 19.35
N TYR A 289 -9.07 14.02 18.65
CA TYR A 289 -10.40 13.95 19.27
C TYR A 289 -10.77 12.56 19.80
N LEU A 290 -10.46 11.48 19.09
CA LEU A 290 -10.78 10.09 19.52
C LEU A 290 -9.98 9.62 20.75
N GLY A 291 -8.83 10.24 21.03
CA GLY A 291 -8.05 9.96 22.22
C GLY A 291 -8.73 10.43 23.50
N TYR A 292 -9.38 11.60 23.48
CA TYR A 292 -10.03 12.16 24.67
C TYR A 292 -11.09 11.22 25.24
N PRO A 293 -11.89 10.52 24.41
CA PRO A 293 -12.83 9.57 24.95
C PRO A 293 -12.22 8.39 25.69
N LEU A 294 -11.21 7.76 25.09
CA LEU A 294 -10.57 6.58 25.66
C LEU A 294 -9.81 6.92 26.95
N PHE A 295 -9.10 8.06 26.97
CA PHE A 295 -8.39 8.51 28.16
C PHE A 295 -9.34 9.01 29.27
N GLY A 296 -10.40 9.74 28.92
CA GLY A 296 -11.37 10.27 29.87
C GLY A 296 -12.20 9.20 30.58
N SER A 297 -12.37 8.01 29.99
CA SER A 297 -13.07 6.89 30.62
C SER A 297 -12.17 5.99 31.47
N LEU A 298 -10.90 5.84 31.08
CA LEU A 298 -9.88 5.16 31.89
C LEU A 298 -9.67 5.85 33.25
N THR A 299 -9.81 7.17 33.33
CA THR A 299 -9.75 7.90 34.61
C THR A 299 -10.98 7.69 35.49
N LEU A 300 -12.11 7.25 34.90
CA LEU A 300 -13.37 6.98 35.59
C LEU A 300 -13.52 5.49 35.98
N LEU A 301 -12.65 4.61 35.47
CA LEU A 301 -12.60 3.16 35.77
C LEU A 301 -12.53 2.82 37.27
N PRO A 302 -11.71 3.50 38.10
CA PRO A 302 -11.66 3.26 39.54
C PRO A 302 -13.00 3.53 40.25
N TYR A 303 -13.86 4.36 39.65
CA TYR A 303 -15.13 4.79 40.21
C TYR A 303 -16.32 4.02 39.63
N LEU A 304 -16.14 3.09 38.69
CA LEU A 304 -17.23 2.31 38.07
C LEU A 304 -17.74 1.13 38.92
N GLY A 305 -17.17 0.94 40.12
CA GLY A 305 -17.49 -0.14 41.06
C GLY A 305 -18.76 0.09 41.91
N ALA A 306 -19.02 -0.88 42.81
CA ALA A 306 -20.24 -0.92 43.64
C ALA A 306 -20.28 0.24 44.65
N ASP A 307 -19.08 0.70 45.00
CA ASP A 307 -18.85 1.78 45.96
C ASP A 307 -18.75 3.15 45.28
N GLY A 308 -18.89 3.21 43.94
CA GLY A 308 -18.77 4.42 43.13
C GLY A 308 -20.04 4.74 42.32
N LEU A 309 -19.92 4.84 40.99
CA LEU A 309 -20.93 5.29 40.04
C LEU A 309 -22.20 4.41 39.99
N THR A 310 -22.07 3.14 40.40
CA THR A 310 -23.19 2.19 40.44
C THR A 310 -23.74 1.98 41.85
N LYS A 311 -23.33 2.82 42.81
CA LYS A 311 -23.77 2.74 44.20
C LYS A 311 -25.26 3.02 44.33
N GLY A 312 -25.99 2.07 44.91
CA GLY A 312 -27.45 2.16 45.07
C GLY A 312 -28.28 1.76 43.85
N MET A 313 -27.64 1.34 42.74
CA MET A 313 -28.34 0.73 41.61
C MET A 313 -28.75 -0.70 41.94
N SER A 314 -29.89 -1.15 41.41
CA SER A 314 -30.27 -2.56 41.48
C SER A 314 -29.26 -3.43 40.71
N PRO A 315 -29.13 -4.73 41.04
CA PRO A 315 -28.25 -5.64 40.31
C PRO A 315 -28.54 -5.68 38.79
N ASP A 316 -29.82 -5.57 38.40
CA ASP A 316 -30.25 -5.58 37.01
C ASP A 316 -29.87 -4.29 36.28
N ASP A 317 -30.08 -3.12 36.90
CA ASP A 317 -29.69 -1.82 36.33
C ASP A 317 -28.18 -1.73 36.16
N ARG A 318 -27.43 -2.32 37.10
CA ARG A 318 -25.98 -2.36 37.07
C ARG A 318 -25.46 -3.22 35.93
N TRP A 319 -26.10 -4.37 35.67
CA TRP A 319 -25.77 -5.20 34.52
C TRP A 319 -26.02 -4.46 33.20
N TRP A 320 -27.19 -3.82 33.07
CA TRP A 320 -27.53 -3.01 31.89
C TRP A 320 -26.56 -1.84 31.69
N PHE A 321 -26.17 -1.17 32.78
CA PHE A 321 -25.18 -0.11 32.74
C PHE A 321 -23.83 -0.61 32.20
N HIS A 322 -23.35 -1.76 32.68
CA HIS A 322 -22.11 -2.36 32.18
C HIS A 322 -22.21 -2.77 30.69
N VAL A 323 -23.33 -3.36 30.28
CA VAL A 323 -23.56 -3.71 28.86
C VAL A 323 -23.55 -2.46 27.98
N LEU A 324 -24.27 -1.41 28.37
CA LEU A 324 -24.35 -0.17 27.62
C LEU A 324 -22.98 0.51 27.54
N PHE A 325 -22.27 0.58 28.66
CA PHE A 325 -20.91 1.09 28.75
C PHE A 325 -19.98 0.32 27.80
N SER A 326 -19.93 -1.01 27.89
CA SER A 326 -19.12 -1.85 27.01
C SER A 326 -19.48 -1.71 25.53
N CYS A 327 -20.77 -1.58 25.19
CA CYS A 327 -21.21 -1.33 23.82
C CYS A 327 -20.71 0.02 23.30
N PHE A 328 -20.81 1.09 24.09
CA PHE A 328 -20.31 2.41 23.70
C PHE A 328 -18.79 2.39 23.48
N TRP A 329 -18.03 1.79 24.39
CA TRP A 329 -16.57 1.71 24.28
C TRP A 329 -16.11 0.77 23.17
N GLY A 330 -16.84 -0.30 22.91
CA GLY A 330 -16.63 -1.16 21.75
C GLY A 330 -16.80 -0.39 20.44
N MET A 331 -17.83 0.46 20.33
CA MET A 331 -18.03 1.33 19.15
C MET A 331 -16.93 2.38 19.00
N VAL A 332 -16.48 3.01 20.09
CA VAL A 332 -15.37 3.99 20.07
C VAL A 332 -14.05 3.31 19.66
N ALA A 333 -13.73 2.15 20.24
CA ALA A 333 -12.53 1.40 19.89
C ALA A 333 -12.56 0.92 18.43
N PHE A 334 -13.71 0.43 17.96
CA PHE A 334 -13.90 0.06 16.56
C PHE A 334 -13.77 1.31 15.65
N GLY A 335 -14.31 2.45 16.06
CA GLY A 335 -14.13 3.74 15.38
C GLY A 335 -12.67 4.17 15.23
N ALA A 336 -11.84 3.97 16.27
CA ALA A 336 -10.41 4.25 16.22
C ALA A 336 -9.66 3.35 15.23
N LEU A 337 -10.04 2.07 15.13
CA LEU A 337 -9.52 1.16 14.11
C LEU A 337 -9.97 1.57 12.70
N CYS A 338 -11.22 2.03 12.59
CA CYS A 338 -11.78 2.53 11.34
C CYS A 338 -11.16 3.86 10.87
N LYS A 339 -10.47 4.62 11.74
CA LYS A 339 -9.78 5.88 11.38
C LYS A 339 -8.69 5.69 10.32
N HIS A 340 -7.95 4.59 10.39
CA HIS A 340 -6.85 4.30 9.47
C HIS A 340 -7.31 3.60 8.19
N SER A 341 -8.62 3.37 8.07
CA SER A 341 -9.22 2.77 6.90
C SER A 341 -9.34 3.79 5.78
N GLN A 342 -8.99 3.36 4.57
CA GLN A 342 -9.18 4.14 3.36
C GLN A 342 -10.66 4.15 2.90
N TYR A 343 -11.49 3.26 3.45
CA TYR A 343 -12.91 3.16 3.14
C TYR A 343 -13.73 4.29 3.80
N ARG A 344 -14.45 5.06 2.98
CA ARG A 344 -15.22 6.23 3.43
C ARG A 344 -16.30 5.91 4.45
N VAL A 345 -16.95 4.76 4.35
CA VAL A 345 -17.96 4.32 5.33
C VAL A 345 -17.33 4.13 6.71
N LEU A 346 -16.10 3.62 6.76
CA LEU A 346 -15.35 3.45 7.99
C LEU A 346 -14.88 4.80 8.54
N ILE A 347 -14.53 5.77 7.69
CA ILE A 347 -14.24 7.14 8.13
C ILE A 347 -15.49 7.83 8.70
N TRP A 348 -16.64 7.68 8.03
CA TRP A 348 -17.94 8.13 8.56
C TRP A 348 -18.29 7.46 9.88
N TYR A 349 -18.03 6.16 9.99
CA TYR A 349 -18.20 5.42 11.22
C TYR A 349 -17.25 5.90 12.32
N ALA A 350 -15.98 6.15 12.00
CA ALA A 350 -14.99 6.71 12.94
C ALA A 350 -15.43 8.08 13.46
N TRP A 351 -15.96 8.94 12.57
CA TRP A 351 -16.51 10.24 12.94
C TRP A 351 -17.76 10.12 13.82
N LEU A 352 -18.69 9.22 13.47
CA LEU A 352 -19.88 8.96 14.29
C LEU A 352 -19.50 8.37 15.67
N ALA A 353 -18.53 7.45 15.69
CA ALA A 353 -18.02 6.82 16.91
C ALA A 353 -17.31 7.82 17.82
N ASP A 354 -16.56 8.77 17.28
CA ASP A 354 -15.97 9.89 18.03
C ASP A 354 -17.04 10.72 18.75
N ARG A 355 -18.10 11.11 18.02
CA ARG A 355 -19.20 11.90 18.58
C ARG A 355 -20.00 11.14 19.63
N ILE A 356 -20.26 9.86 19.40
CA ILE A 356 -20.89 8.98 20.39
C ILE A 356 -19.99 8.84 21.63
N GLY A 357 -18.67 8.71 21.45
CA GLY A 357 -17.71 8.63 22.54
C GLY A 357 -17.66 9.90 23.40
N MET A 358 -17.64 11.08 22.77
CA MET A 358 -17.69 12.35 23.48
C MET A 358 -19.01 12.53 24.22
N LEU A 359 -20.15 12.19 23.61
CA LEU A 359 -21.45 12.21 24.28
C LEU A 359 -21.48 11.26 25.49
N ALA A 360 -20.93 10.06 25.34
CA ALA A 360 -20.91 9.05 26.40
C ALA A 360 -20.09 9.51 27.61
N ILE A 361 -18.98 10.22 27.43
CA ILE A 361 -18.22 10.79 28.54
C ILE A 361 -18.89 11.99 29.16
N THR A 362 -19.43 12.89 28.35
CA THR A 362 -20.18 14.03 28.89
C THR A 362 -21.32 13.50 29.77
N ALA A 363 -22.01 12.44 29.34
CA ALA A 363 -22.99 11.75 30.16
C ALA A 363 -22.36 11.14 31.43
N LEU A 364 -21.24 10.43 31.33
CA LEU A 364 -20.57 9.82 32.49
C LEU A 364 -20.12 10.85 33.53
N VAL A 365 -19.60 12.00 33.09
CA VAL A 365 -19.17 13.11 33.94
C VAL A 365 -20.36 13.79 34.61
N VAL A 366 -21.47 13.99 33.88
CA VAL A 366 -22.72 14.50 34.46
C VAL A 366 -23.26 13.52 35.48
N PHE A 367 -23.30 12.22 35.18
CA PHE A 367 -23.70 11.19 36.14
C PHE A 367 -22.79 11.21 37.38
N TYR A 368 -21.47 11.17 37.22
CA TYR A 368 -20.51 11.19 38.33
C TYR A 368 -20.69 12.44 39.21
N SER A 369 -20.77 13.63 38.58
CA SER A 369 -20.93 14.90 39.31
C SER A 369 -22.26 14.97 40.05
N CYS A 370 -23.35 14.49 39.44
CA CYS A 370 -24.68 14.53 40.05
C CYS A 370 -24.85 13.46 41.15
N PHE A 371 -24.24 12.28 41.01
CA PHE A 371 -24.24 11.27 42.07
C PHE A 371 -23.44 11.71 43.30
N ILE A 372 -22.41 12.56 43.12
CA ILE A 372 -21.65 13.13 44.24
C ILE A 372 -22.37 14.31 44.90
N ILE A 373 -23.04 15.16 44.11
CA ILE A 373 -23.58 16.44 44.60
C ILE A 373 -25.04 16.32 45.10
N ALA A 374 -25.91 15.55 44.43
CA ALA A 374 -27.32 15.41 44.83
C ALA A 374 -27.99 14.19 44.16
N PRO A 375 -28.02 13.01 44.82
CA PRO A 375 -28.57 11.78 44.25
C PRO A 375 -30.08 11.82 43.95
N GLU A 376 -30.82 12.75 44.54
CA GLU A 376 -32.29 12.87 44.35
C GLU A 376 -32.70 13.79 43.18
N ALA A 377 -31.77 14.55 42.59
CA ALA A 377 -32.07 15.56 41.56
C ALA A 377 -32.19 14.97 40.13
N THR A 378 -32.93 13.87 39.97
CA THR A 378 -33.07 13.12 38.71
C THR A 378 -33.61 13.96 37.54
N THR A 379 -34.49 14.93 37.82
CA THR A 379 -35.03 15.84 36.81
C THR A 379 -33.95 16.77 36.23
N THR A 380 -33.05 17.27 37.07
CA THR A 380 -31.93 18.14 36.67
C THR A 380 -30.92 17.37 35.83
N VAL A 381 -30.64 16.11 36.19
CA VAL A 381 -29.77 15.21 35.41
C VAL A 381 -30.34 14.98 34.02
N LYS A 382 -31.64 14.66 33.92
CA LYS A 382 -32.32 14.47 32.62
C LYS A 382 -32.27 15.73 31.75
N PHE A 383 -32.44 16.90 32.35
CA PHE A 383 -32.35 18.17 31.62
C PHE A 383 -30.94 18.45 31.09
N ILE A 384 -29.91 18.29 31.93
CA ILE A 384 -28.50 18.50 31.54
C ILE A 384 -28.08 17.49 30.47
N LEU A 385 -28.46 16.22 30.63
CA LEU A 385 -28.16 15.17 29.65
C LEU A 385 -28.88 15.43 28.32
N GLY A 386 -30.13 15.87 28.35
CA GLY A 386 -30.89 16.26 27.16
C GLY A 386 -30.27 17.45 26.44
N ALA A 387 -29.84 18.47 27.18
CA ALA A 387 -29.13 19.63 26.62
C ALA A 387 -27.78 19.24 26.00
N ALA A 388 -27.00 18.39 26.68
CA ALA A 388 -25.74 17.88 26.15
C ALA A 388 -25.96 17.06 24.86
N ALA A 389 -26.95 16.17 24.85
CA ALA A 389 -27.31 15.40 23.65
C ALA A 389 -27.71 16.32 22.49
N ALA A 390 -28.53 17.35 22.75
CA ALA A 390 -28.94 18.31 21.74
C ALA A 390 -27.74 19.08 21.16
N VAL A 391 -26.77 19.49 21.98
CA VAL A 391 -25.54 20.16 21.52
C VAL A 391 -24.69 19.23 20.67
N HIS A 392 -24.47 17.98 21.10
CA HIS A 392 -23.68 17.00 20.35
C HIS A 392 -24.35 16.62 19.01
N ILE A 393 -25.66 16.41 18.99
CA ILE A 393 -26.43 16.11 17.77
C ILE A 393 -26.46 17.33 16.85
N GLY A 394 -26.71 18.53 17.40
CA GLY A 394 -26.75 19.78 16.63
C GLY A 394 -25.41 20.11 15.98
N SER A 395 -24.30 19.96 16.71
CA SER A 395 -22.94 20.11 16.17
C SER A 395 -22.65 19.09 15.06
N SER A 396 -23.08 17.83 15.24
CA SER A 396 -22.90 16.78 14.24
C SER A 396 -23.68 17.10 12.95
N ILE A 397 -24.92 17.56 13.05
CA ILE A 397 -25.73 17.92 11.87
C ILE A 397 -25.12 19.14 11.15
N LEU A 398 -24.67 20.15 11.90
CA LEU A 398 -24.09 21.37 11.32
C LEU A 398 -22.80 21.06 10.54
N GLU A 399 -21.94 20.20 11.07
CA GLU A 399 -20.72 19.76 10.40
C GLU A 399 -21.01 18.88 9.18
N ALA A 400 -21.97 17.94 9.28
CA ALA A 400 -22.40 17.13 8.15
C ALA A 400 -22.96 18.00 7.00
N VAL A 401 -23.74 19.02 7.33
CA VAL A 401 -24.27 20.00 6.36
C VAL A 401 -23.14 20.85 5.77
N SER A 402 -22.20 21.33 6.58
CA SER A 402 -21.02 22.07 6.13
C SER A 402 -20.17 21.27 5.13
N PHE A 403 -19.92 20.00 5.44
CA PHE A 403 -19.19 19.07 4.57
C PHE A 403 -19.93 18.82 3.24
N LEU A 404 -21.26 18.64 3.29
CA LEU A 404 -22.08 18.49 2.08
C LEU A 404 -22.13 19.77 1.23
N LEU A 405 -22.08 20.95 1.86
CA LEU A 405 -22.07 22.25 1.17
C LEU A 405 -20.70 22.58 0.54
N GLN A 406 -19.59 22.26 1.22
CA GLN A 406 -18.24 22.38 0.63
C GLN A 406 -18.08 21.46 -0.59
N ARG A 407 -18.69 20.27 -0.55
CA ARG A 407 -18.67 19.31 -1.67
C ARG A 407 -19.46 19.77 -2.91
N ARG A 408 -20.42 20.69 -2.78
CA ARG A 408 -21.12 21.27 -3.95
C ARG A 408 -20.32 22.37 -4.64
N ARG A 409 -19.25 22.87 -4.02
CA ARG A 409 -18.41 23.96 -4.57
C ARG A 409 -17.12 23.46 -5.24
N GLN A 410 -16.81 22.17 -5.13
CA GLN A 410 -15.77 21.46 -5.89
C GLN A 410 -16.43 20.64 -6.98
#